data_AF-A0A2N3PR05-F1
#
_entry.id   AF-A0A2N3PR05-F1
#
_cell.length_a   1.000
_cell.length_b   1.000
_cell.length_c   1.000
_cell.angle_alpha   90.00
_cell.angle_beta   90.00
_cell.angle_gamma   90.00
#
_symmetry.space_group_name_H-M   'P 1'
#
loop_
_entity.id
_entity.type
_entity.pdbx_description
1 polymer ?
#
loop_
_entity_poly.entity_id
_entity_poly.type
_entity_poly.pdbx_seq_one_letter_code
_entity_poly.pdbx_strand_id
1 'polypeptide(L)'
;MMKELLDWLRLQKGALLTYREFQRRGLALLADHPEQAALARLLVDLAGRFADAYDGEPLAINVAEQALGRLTEFVEMAERTKAAPPEERLALLNKIGAAELA
;
A
#
# COMPACT_ATOMS: atom_id res chain seq x y z
N MET A 1 0.18 -11.63 8.19
CA MET A 1 -0.77 -10.61 7.71
C MET A 1 -0.20 -9.59 6.73
N MET A 2 0.39 -8.47 7.15
CA MET A 2 0.97 -7.50 6.19
C MET A 2 2.16 -8.10 5.40
N LYS A 3 2.81 -9.13 5.94
CA LYS A 3 3.73 -10.03 5.21
C LYS A 3 3.05 -10.81 4.08
N GLU A 4 1.84 -11.32 4.28
CA GLU A 4 1.10 -12.03 3.21
C GLU A 4 0.65 -11.06 2.12
N LEU A 5 0.27 -9.85 2.49
CA LEU A 5 -0.03 -8.78 1.54
C LEU A 5 1.22 -8.40 0.74
N LEU A 6 2.38 -8.31 1.40
CA LEU A 6 3.68 -8.08 0.77
C LEU A 6 4.07 -9.21 -0.20
N ASP A 7 3.97 -10.45 0.25
CA ASP A 7 4.30 -11.64 -0.54
C ASP A 7 3.39 -11.72 -1.77
N TRP A 8 2.10 -11.43 -1.62
CA TRP A 8 1.18 -11.31 -2.75
C TRP A 8 1.54 -10.16 -3.69
N LEU A 9 1.85 -8.97 -3.15
CA LEU A 9 2.16 -7.76 -3.94
C LEU A 9 3.41 -7.95 -4.81
N ARG A 10 4.43 -8.64 -4.29
CA ARG A 10 5.67 -8.97 -5.02
C ARG A 10 5.46 -9.87 -6.24
N LEU A 11 4.33 -10.58 -6.31
CA LEU A 11 3.98 -11.43 -7.46
C LEU A 11 3.23 -10.66 -8.56
N GLN A 12 2.87 -9.41 -8.32
CA GLN A 12 2.06 -8.61 -9.24
C GLN A 12 2.91 -7.89 -10.27
N LYS A 13 2.28 -7.50 -11.40
CA LYS A 13 2.92 -6.74 -12.48
C LYS A 13 2.51 -5.25 -12.53
N GLY A 14 1.75 -4.79 -11.55
CA GLY A 14 1.41 -3.37 -11.41
C GLY A 14 0.26 -2.89 -12.31
N ALA A 15 -0.59 -3.81 -12.81
CA ALA A 15 -1.80 -3.43 -13.53
C ALA A 15 -2.77 -2.67 -12.62
N LEU A 16 -3.68 -1.86 -13.18
CA LEU A 16 -4.66 -1.10 -12.39
C LEU A 16 -5.48 -1.98 -11.42
N LEU A 17 -5.83 -3.20 -11.86
CA LEU A 17 -6.51 -4.20 -11.04
C LEU A 17 -5.71 -4.64 -9.81
N THR A 18 -4.38 -4.57 -9.85
CA THR A 18 -3.53 -4.86 -8.69
C THR A 18 -3.82 -3.89 -7.54
N TYR A 19 -3.99 -2.59 -7.82
CA TYR A 19 -4.24 -1.60 -6.77
C TYR A 19 -5.63 -1.75 -6.16
N ARG A 20 -6.66 -2.01 -6.98
CA ARG A 20 -8.01 -2.32 -6.49
C ARG A 20 -8.06 -3.60 -5.66
N GLU A 21 -7.34 -4.64 -6.08
CA GLU A 21 -7.25 -5.88 -5.31
C GLU A 21 -6.44 -5.69 -4.01
N PHE A 22 -5.40 -4.85 -4.03
CA PHE A 22 -4.66 -4.46 -2.84
C PHE A 22 -5.59 -3.78 -1.83
N GLN A 23 -6.44 -2.85 -2.27
CA GLN A 23 -7.44 -2.21 -1.40
C GLN A 23 -8.37 -3.24 -0.76
N ARG A 24 -8.96 -4.12 -1.58
CA ARG A 24 -9.87 -5.15 -1.11
C ARG A 24 -9.22 -6.04 -0.05
N ARG A 25 -7.99 -6.48 -0.29
CA ARG A 25 -7.21 -7.28 0.66
C ARG A 25 -6.90 -6.50 1.93
N GLY A 26 -6.33 -5.29 1.80
CA GLY A 26 -5.97 -4.44 2.93
C GLY A 26 -7.16 -4.07 3.83
N LEU A 27 -8.36 -3.89 3.26
CA LEU A 27 -9.58 -3.65 4.04
C LEU A 27 -10.05 -4.89 4.81
N ALA A 28 -9.98 -6.07 4.20
CA ALA A 28 -10.34 -7.33 4.87
C ALA A 28 -9.45 -7.58 6.11
N LEU A 29 -8.20 -7.11 6.05
CA LEU A 29 -7.23 -7.21 7.14
C LEU A 29 -7.57 -6.33 8.37
N LEU A 30 -8.40 -5.28 8.20
CA LEU A 30 -8.75 -4.39 9.31
C LEU A 30 -9.56 -5.09 10.42
N ALA A 31 -10.30 -6.15 10.09
CA ALA A 31 -11.14 -6.86 11.05
C ALA A 31 -10.30 -7.64 12.08
N ASP A 32 -9.15 -8.16 11.67
CA ASP A 32 -8.36 -9.07 12.50
C ASP A 32 -7.24 -8.36 13.29
N HIS A 33 -6.78 -7.18 12.84
CA HIS A 33 -5.64 -6.45 13.44
C HIS A 33 -5.96 -4.95 13.66
N PRO A 34 -6.81 -4.62 14.65
CA PRO A 34 -7.22 -3.25 14.93
C PRO A 34 -6.05 -2.33 15.30
N GLU A 35 -4.96 -2.86 15.85
CA GLU A 35 -3.75 -2.11 16.22
C GLU A 35 -2.93 -1.61 15.01
N GLN A 36 -3.21 -2.13 13.82
CA GLN A 36 -2.61 -1.72 12.54
C GLN A 36 -3.61 -0.97 11.64
N ALA A 37 -4.80 -0.64 12.14
CA ALA A 37 -5.88 -0.12 11.32
C ALA A 37 -5.53 1.18 10.60
N ALA A 38 -4.87 2.13 11.27
CA ALA A 38 -4.45 3.39 10.66
C ALA A 38 -3.48 3.17 9.50
N LEU A 39 -2.47 2.30 9.70
CA LEU A 39 -1.48 1.97 8.70
C LEU A 39 -2.11 1.31 7.47
N ALA A 40 -2.94 0.28 7.70
CA ALA A 40 -3.65 -0.40 6.64
C ALA A 40 -4.58 0.56 5.87
N ARG A 41 -5.28 1.47 6.56
CA ARG A 41 -6.15 2.46 5.91
C ARG A 41 -5.37 3.42 5.03
N LEU A 42 -4.22 3.91 5.48
CA LEU A 42 -3.37 4.81 4.69
C LEU A 42 -2.80 4.12 3.44
N LEU A 43 -2.40 2.85 3.54
CA LEU A 43 -1.91 2.09 2.38
C LEU A 43 -3.04 1.81 1.37
N VAL A 44 -4.23 1.44 1.86
CA VAL A 44 -5.42 1.24 1.02
C VAL A 44 -5.82 2.54 0.33
N ASP A 45 -5.78 3.66 1.04
CA ASP A 45 -6.08 4.98 0.48
C ASP A 45 -5.07 5.36 -0.61
N LEU A 46 -3.77 5.21 -0.34
CA LEU A 46 -2.70 5.47 -1.30
C LEU A 46 -2.86 4.67 -2.60
N ALA A 47 -3.13 3.37 -2.50
CA ALA A 47 -3.39 2.51 -3.66
C ALA A 47 -4.68 2.91 -4.40
N GLY A 48 -5.70 3.34 -3.66
CA GLY A 48 -6.98 3.82 -4.20
C GLY A 48 -6.84 5.07 -5.02
N ARG A 49 -6.22 6.10 -4.45
CA ARG A 49 -6.00 7.39 -5.13
C ARG A 49 -5.23 7.20 -6.44
N PHE A 50 -4.25 6.30 -6.46
CA PHE A 50 -3.59 5.90 -7.70
C PHE A 50 -4.53 5.19 -8.67
N ALA A 51 -5.30 4.20 -8.21
CA ALA A 51 -6.23 3.48 -9.08
C ALA A 51 -7.31 4.40 -9.69
N ASP A 52 -7.79 5.37 -8.93
CA ASP A 52 -8.80 6.33 -9.36
C ASP A 52 -8.22 7.37 -10.33
N ALA A 53 -6.97 7.80 -10.14
CA ALA A 53 -6.30 8.76 -11.03
C ALA A 53 -6.05 8.20 -12.44
N TYR A 54 -6.03 6.88 -12.60
CA TYR A 54 -5.83 6.20 -13.89
C TYR A 54 -7.06 5.40 -14.34
N ASP A 55 -8.22 5.58 -13.70
CA ASP A 55 -9.45 4.93 -14.15
C ASP A 55 -9.91 5.52 -15.49
N GLY A 56 -10.12 4.65 -16.49
CA GLY A 56 -10.49 5.07 -17.83
C GLY A 56 -9.34 5.65 -18.69
N GLU A 57 -8.13 5.76 -18.14
CA GLU A 57 -6.94 6.26 -18.84
C GLU A 57 -5.92 5.14 -19.12
N PRO A 58 -5.16 5.19 -20.23
CA PRO A 58 -4.09 4.24 -20.47
C PRO A 58 -2.96 4.40 -19.43
N LEU A 59 -2.79 3.39 -18.58
CA LEU A 59 -1.67 3.35 -17.63
C LEU A 59 -0.38 2.93 -18.35
N ALA A 60 0.59 3.83 -18.42
CA ALA A 60 1.89 3.54 -18.99
C ALA A 60 2.67 2.54 -18.13
N ILE A 61 3.36 1.58 -18.78
CA ILE A 61 4.04 0.46 -18.10
C ILE A 61 5.09 0.97 -17.09
N ASN A 62 5.84 2.01 -17.43
CA ASN A 62 6.84 2.60 -16.54
C ASN A 62 6.21 3.21 -15.27
N VAL A 63 5.04 3.85 -15.41
CA VAL A 63 4.29 4.40 -14.27
C VAL A 63 3.75 3.28 -13.40
N ALA A 64 3.20 2.22 -14.02
CA ALA A 64 2.72 1.03 -13.32
C ALA A 64 3.82 0.35 -12.48
N GLU A 65 5.01 0.17 -13.06
CA GLU A 65 6.17 -0.44 -12.38
C GLU A 65 6.69 0.43 -11.23
N GLN A 66 6.81 1.75 -11.45
CA GLN A 66 7.25 2.69 -10.43
C GLN A 66 6.28 2.72 -9.24
N ALA A 67 4.98 2.82 -9.52
CA ALA A 67 3.94 2.83 -8.51
C ALA A 67 3.90 1.52 -7.70
N LEU A 68 4.09 0.37 -8.36
CA LEU A 68 4.15 -0.92 -7.69
C LEU A 68 5.38 -1.01 -6.79
N GLY A 69 6.54 -0.58 -7.27
CA GLY A 69 7.78 -0.54 -6.49
C GLY A 69 7.61 0.31 -5.23
N ARG A 70 7.07 1.51 -5.37
CA ARG A 70 6.85 2.43 -4.26
C ARG A 70 5.82 1.92 -3.23
N LEU A 71 4.73 1.33 -3.70
CA LEU A 71 3.77 0.68 -2.80
C LEU A 71 4.42 -0.49 -2.05
N THR A 72 5.22 -1.30 -2.74
CA THR A 72 5.95 -2.42 -2.14
C THR A 72 6.91 -1.95 -1.05
N GLU A 73 7.67 -0.88 -1.31
CA GLU A 73 8.56 -0.28 -0.30
C GLU A 73 7.80 0.14 0.96
N PHE A 74 6.64 0.78 0.83
CA PHE A 74 5.85 1.18 2.00
C PHE A 74 5.32 -0.01 2.79
N VAL A 75 4.89 -1.08 2.12
CA VAL A 75 4.46 -2.32 2.77
C VAL A 75 5.64 -3.03 3.46
N GLU A 76 6.85 -2.98 2.88
CA GLU A 76 8.07 -3.49 3.52
C GLU A 76 8.44 -2.68 4.77
N MET A 77 8.36 -1.34 4.69
CA MET A 77 8.57 -0.48 5.85
C MET A 77 7.54 -0.75 6.95
N ALA A 78 6.28 -0.96 6.58
CA ALA A 78 5.21 -1.36 7.50
C ALA A 78 5.56 -2.66 8.24
N GLU A 79 6.04 -3.69 7.54
CA GLU A 79 6.49 -4.93 8.18
C GLU A 79 7.65 -4.72 9.15
N ARG A 80 8.67 -3.93 8.77
CA ARG A 80 9.86 -3.69 9.59
C ARG A 80 9.55 -2.88 10.85
N THR A 81 8.60 -1.95 10.78
CA THR A 81 8.28 -1.03 11.87
C THR A 81 7.25 -1.56 12.88
N LYS A 82 6.74 -2.79 12.72
CA LYS A 82 5.73 -3.36 13.63
C LYS A 82 6.13 -3.33 15.11
N ALA A 83 7.40 -3.64 15.39
CA ALA A 83 7.96 -3.62 16.74
C ALA A 83 8.79 -2.37 17.02
N ALA A 84 8.77 -1.37 16.14
CA ALA A 84 9.51 -0.14 16.31
C ALA A 84 8.86 0.76 17.38
N PRO A 85 9.64 1.69 17.96
CA PRO A 85 9.12 2.69 18.87
C PRO A 85 7.95 3.51 18.27
N PRO A 86 7.04 4.05 19.11
CA PRO A 86 5.89 4.82 18.64
C PRO A 86 6.26 5.99 17.71
N GLU A 87 7.38 6.68 17.95
CA GLU A 87 7.87 7.77 17.12
C GLU A 87 8.19 7.34 15.69
N GLU A 88 8.82 6.17 15.51
CA GLU A 88 9.15 5.62 14.20
C GLU A 88 7.89 5.17 13.46
N ARG A 89 6.95 4.55 14.19
CA ARG A 89 5.65 4.15 13.63
C ARG A 89 4.85 5.37 13.18
N LEU A 90 4.82 6.44 13.96
CA LEU A 90 4.16 7.69 13.60
C LEU A 90 4.83 8.36 12.40
N ALA A 91 6.17 8.38 12.35
CA ALA A 91 6.91 8.90 11.21
C ALA A 91 6.58 8.13 9.92
N LEU A 92 6.43 6.81 9.98
CA LEU A 92 5.99 6.01 8.84
C LEU A 92 4.56 6.35 8.40
N LEU A 93 3.61 6.47 9.35
CA LEU A 93 2.23 6.87 9.03
C LEU A 93 2.21 8.23 8.30
N ASN A 94 2.95 9.22 8.80
CA ASN A 94 3.05 10.54 8.16
C ASN A 94 3.69 10.44 6.76
N LYS A 95 4.73 9.62 6.61
CA LYS A 95 5.39 9.41 5.31
C LYS A 95 4.43 8.82 4.28
N ILE A 96 3.62 7.83 4.66
CA ILE A 96 2.61 7.22 3.78
C ILE A 96 1.49 8.22 3.50
N GLY A 97 1.01 8.92 4.52
CA GLY A 97 -0.09 9.89 4.39
C GLY A 97 0.22 11.08 3.49
N ALA A 98 1.50 11.43 3.30
CA ALA A 98 1.95 12.48 2.38
C ALA A 98 2.42 11.95 1.02
N ALA A 99 2.35 10.65 0.77
CA ALA A 99 2.91 10.04 -0.44
C ALA A 99 1.91 10.02 -1.60
N GLU A 100 2.49 9.94 -2.80
CA GLU A 100 1.84 9.58 -4.05
C GLU A 100 2.62 8.42 -4.70
N LEU A 101 1.92 7.64 -5.54
CA LEU A 101 2.54 6.53 -6.28
C LEU A 101 3.02 6.94 -7.69
N ALA A 102 2.47 8.02 -8.26
CA ALA A 102 2.90 8.66 -9.50
C ALA A 102 3.41 10.08 -9.25
#